data_AF-A0A1F4JUS4-F1
#
_entry.id   AF-A0A1F4JUS4-F1
#
_cell.length_a   1.000
_cell.length_b   1.000
_cell.length_c   1.000
_cell.angle_alpha   90.00
_cell.angle_beta   90.00
_cell.angle_gamma   90.00
#
_symmetry.space_group_name_H-M   'P 1'
#
loop_
_entity.id
_entity.type
_entity.pdbx_description
1 polymer ?
#
loop_
_entity_poly.entity_id
_entity_poly.type
_entity_poly.pdbx_seq_one_letter_code
_entity_poly.pdbx_strand_id
1 'polypeptide(L)'
;MRNLLNRNSLLSLVSAPIIWAVHFLLSYVIVSLVCSSGGTGAWVAGITASEASIGALTLIAVALLVYIGIVNYEKWRHARRSALTGDDMSRFFALCSVLLCGLSAIAVIWIAFPAFILSPCTA
;
A
#
# COMPACT_ATOMS: atom_id res chain seq x y z
N MET A 1 31.32 4.98 -0.99
CA MET A 1 30.25 4.27 -1.72
C MET A 1 29.28 3.46 -0.84
N ARG A 2 29.56 3.15 0.44
CA ARG A 2 28.65 2.40 1.33
C ARG A 2 27.27 3.07 1.60
N ASN A 3 27.18 4.39 1.48
CA ASN A 3 25.94 5.14 1.77
C ASN A 3 24.84 4.99 0.71
N LEU A 4 25.17 4.58 -0.54
CA LEU A 4 24.18 4.48 -1.61
C LEU A 4 23.45 3.13 -1.63
N LEU A 5 24.14 2.03 -1.30
CA LEU A 5 23.51 0.71 -1.14
C LEU A 5 22.52 0.67 0.04
N ASN A 6 22.84 1.37 1.14
CA ASN A 6 22.00 1.36 2.34
C ASN A 6 20.71 2.16 2.13
N ARG A 7 20.78 3.34 1.47
CA ARG A 7 19.60 4.16 1.18
C ARG A 7 18.60 3.45 0.27
N ASN A 8 19.06 2.80 -0.79
CA ASN A 8 18.15 2.16 -1.75
C ASN A 8 17.41 0.96 -1.12
N SER A 9 18.08 0.20 -0.24
CA SER A 9 17.46 -0.91 0.48
C SER A 9 16.42 -0.43 1.50
N LEU A 10 16.74 0.63 2.25
CA LEU A 10 15.82 1.25 3.21
C LEU A 10 14.61 1.91 2.52
N LEU A 11 14.83 2.60 1.41
CA LEU A 11 13.74 3.21 0.64
C LEU A 11 12.79 2.16 0.08
N SER A 12 13.33 1.03 -0.42
CA SER A 12 12.48 -0.09 -0.87
C SER A 12 11.67 -0.69 0.29
N LEU A 13 12.27 -0.82 1.47
CA LEU A 13 11.61 -1.34 2.67
C LEU A 13 10.45 -0.45 3.14
N VAL A 14 10.66 0.86 3.17
CA VAL A 14 9.70 1.83 3.71
C VAL A 14 8.66 2.26 2.66
N SER A 15 8.92 2.03 1.37
CA SER A 15 7.98 2.38 0.29
C SER A 15 6.60 1.72 0.45
N ALA A 16 6.54 0.44 0.80
CA ALA A 16 5.29 -0.29 1.00
C ALA A 16 4.42 0.30 2.13
N PRO A 17 4.92 0.50 3.37
CA PRO A 17 4.15 1.12 4.43
C PRO A 17 3.81 2.60 4.15
N ILE A 18 4.63 3.34 3.38
CA ILE A 18 4.26 4.70 2.94
C ILE A 18 3.04 4.66 2.03
N ILE A 19 3.01 3.76 1.03
CA ILE A 19 1.87 3.64 0.11
C ILE A 19 0.59 3.33 0.90
N TRP A 20 0.68 2.41 1.86
CA TRP A 20 -0.42 2.10 2.76
C TRP A 20 -0.88 3.31 3.57
N ALA A 21 0.05 4.05 4.20
CA ALA A 21 -0.28 5.21 5.01
C ALA A 21 -0.94 6.33 4.19
N VAL A 22 -0.46 6.56 2.97
CA VAL A 22 -1.05 7.54 2.03
C VAL A 22 -2.44 7.10 1.60
N HIS A 23 -2.64 5.83 1.27
CA HIS A 23 -3.95 5.28 0.91
C HIS A 23 -4.96 5.43 2.06
N PHE A 24 -4.55 5.10 3.29
CA PHE A 24 -5.36 5.27 4.49
C PHE A 24 -5.75 6.74 4.70
N LEU A 25 -4.77 7.65 4.65
CA LEU A 25 -4.99 9.08 4.85
C LEU A 25 -5.95 9.67 3.82
N LEU A 26 -5.77 9.33 2.54
CA LEU A 26 -6.67 9.78 1.46
C LEU A 26 -8.10 9.27 1.66
N SER A 27 -8.24 7.98 1.98
CA SER A 27 -9.56 7.37 2.23
C SER A 27 -10.26 8.06 3.41
N TYR A 28 -9.52 8.34 4.49
CA TYR A 28 -10.04 9.03 5.67
C TYR A 28 -10.48 10.47 5.38
N VAL A 29 -9.67 11.22 4.62
CA VAL A 29 -9.99 12.61 4.24
C VAL A 29 -11.22 12.67 3.34
N ILE A 30 -11.33 11.77 2.37
CA ILE A 30 -12.51 11.68 1.48
C ILE A 30 -13.79 11.47 2.31
N VAL A 31 -13.77 10.48 3.22
CA VAL A 31 -14.93 10.21 4.09
C VAL A 31 -15.26 11.42 4.96
N SER A 32 -14.26 12.06 5.56
CA SER A 32 -14.47 13.23 6.43
C SER A 32 -15.10 14.41 5.69
N LEU A 33 -14.68 14.66 4.43
CA LEU A 33 -15.23 15.74 3.60
C LEU A 33 -16.66 15.43 3.12
N VAL A 34 -16.95 14.16 2.81
CA VAL A 34 -18.29 13.73 2.42
C VAL A 34 -19.27 13.85 3.59
N CYS A 35 -18.85 13.48 4.80
CA CYS A 35 -19.69 13.64 5.98
C CYS A 35 -19.86 15.11 6.41
N SER A 36 -18.83 15.96 6.28
CA SER A 36 -18.97 17.39 6.60
C SER A 36 -19.90 18.13 5.63
N SER A 37 -20.06 17.63 4.41
CA SER A 37 -20.96 18.18 3.38
C SER A 37 -22.41 17.68 3.52
N GLY A 38 -22.77 17.06 4.64
CA GLY A 38 -24.15 16.62 4.92
C GLY A 38 -24.54 15.30 4.26
N GLY A 39 -23.58 14.44 3.90
CA GLY A 39 -23.85 13.10 3.37
C GLY A 39 -24.47 13.07 1.96
N THR A 40 -24.59 14.23 1.29
CA THR A 40 -25.07 14.37 -0.08
C THR A 40 -24.00 14.01 -1.11
N GLY A 41 -23.31 12.89 -0.90
CA GLY A 41 -22.35 12.38 -1.87
C GLY A 41 -23.01 12.17 -3.23
N ALA A 42 -22.37 12.64 -4.30
CA ALA A 42 -22.85 12.40 -5.66
C ALA A 42 -22.96 10.88 -5.89
N TRP A 43 -24.14 10.41 -6.29
CA TRP A 43 -24.35 9.01 -6.64
C TRP A 43 -23.90 8.78 -8.08
N VAL A 44 -22.94 7.89 -8.30
CA VAL A 44 -22.49 7.48 -9.63
C VAL A 44 -22.84 6.00 -9.78
N ALA A 45 -23.77 5.69 -10.69
CA ALA A 45 -24.16 4.31 -11.01
C ALA A 45 -24.64 3.47 -9.79
N GLY A 46 -25.34 4.08 -8.83
CA GLY A 46 -25.89 3.38 -7.66
C GLY A 46 -24.90 3.15 -6.51
N ILE A 47 -23.69 3.72 -6.63
CA ILE A 47 -22.62 3.69 -5.63
C ILE A 47 -22.32 5.15 -5.24
N THR A 48 -21.99 5.40 -3.97
CA THR A 48 -21.56 6.75 -3.55
C THR A 48 -20.22 7.09 -4.20
N ALA A 49 -20.02 8.35 -4.62
CA ALA A 49 -18.73 8.79 -5.17
C ALA A 49 -17.55 8.51 -4.21
N SER A 50 -17.80 8.47 -2.90
CA SER A 50 -16.84 8.03 -1.87
C SER A 50 -16.39 6.59 -2.05
N GLU A 51 -17.32 5.64 -2.18
CA GLU A 51 -17.01 4.21 -2.36
C GLU A 51 -16.26 3.96 -3.68
N ALA A 52 -16.69 4.61 -4.76
CA ALA A 52 -16.00 4.53 -6.05
C ALA A 52 -14.56 5.08 -5.97
N SER A 53 -14.36 6.19 -5.26
CA SER A 53 -13.04 6.79 -5.05
C SER A 53 -12.14 5.92 -4.18
N ILE A 54 -12.68 5.37 -3.09
CA ILE A 54 -11.95 4.45 -2.20
C ILE A 54 -11.57 3.18 -2.98
N GLY A 55 -12.50 2.59 -3.72
CA GLY A 55 -12.23 1.42 -4.56
C GLY A 55 -11.12 1.66 -5.59
N ALA A 56 -11.15 2.81 -6.28
CA ALA A 56 -10.09 3.19 -7.21
C ALA A 56 -8.73 3.38 -6.51
N LEU A 57 -8.71 4.07 -5.37
CA LEU A 57 -7.49 4.24 -4.56
C LEU A 57 -6.95 2.90 -4.06
N THR A 58 -7.81 1.97 -3.66
CA THR A 58 -7.45 0.63 -3.22
C THR A 58 -6.83 -0.16 -4.37
N LEU A 59 -7.43 -0.13 -5.56
CA LEU A 59 -6.87 -0.80 -6.74
C LEU A 59 -5.48 -0.25 -7.10
N ILE A 60 -5.30 1.08 -7.08
CA ILE A 60 -4.00 1.71 -7.35
C ILE A 60 -2.97 1.29 -6.29
N ALA A 61 -3.33 1.34 -5.01
CA ALA A 61 -2.44 0.96 -3.92
C ALA A 61 -2.02 -0.52 -4.01
N VAL A 62 -2.97 -1.42 -4.29
CA VAL A 62 -2.68 -2.85 -4.48
C VAL A 62 -1.78 -3.06 -5.69
N ALA A 63 -2.04 -2.41 -6.83
CA ALA A 63 -1.21 -2.53 -8.02
C ALA A 63 0.24 -2.09 -7.75
N LEU A 64 0.43 -0.98 -7.03
CA LEU A 64 1.76 -0.49 -6.64
C LEU A 64 2.46 -1.48 -5.68
N LEU A 65 1.74 -2.00 -4.67
CA LEU A 65 2.29 -2.97 -3.73
C LEU A 65 2.68 -4.29 -4.41
N VAL A 66 1.86 -4.78 -5.34
CA VAL A 66 2.17 -5.98 -6.14
C VAL A 66 3.39 -5.75 -7.01
N TYR A 67 3.46 -4.60 -7.70
CA TYR A 67 4.61 -4.25 -8.53
C TYR A 67 5.91 -4.19 -7.71
N ILE A 68 5.90 -3.50 -6.57
CA ILE A 68 7.06 -3.41 -5.67
C ILE A 68 7.43 -4.78 -5.10
N GLY A 69 6.43 -5.60 -4.75
CA GLY A 69 6.62 -6.96 -4.28
C GLY A 69 7.33 -7.84 -5.31
N ILE A 70 6.88 -7.81 -6.57
CA ILE A 70 7.48 -8.57 -7.68
C ILE A 70 8.94 -8.13 -7.90
N VAL A 71 9.19 -6.81 -8.00
CA VAL A 71 10.54 -6.28 -8.22
C VAL A 71 11.50 -6.69 -7.09
N ASN A 72 11.07 -6.61 -5.84
CA ASN A 72 11.90 -7.02 -4.70
C ASN A 72 12.08 -8.55 -4.62
N TYR A 73 11.06 -9.33 -5.00
CA TYR A 73 11.15 -10.78 -5.07
C TYR A 73 12.16 -11.25 -6.13
N GLU A 74 12.16 -10.63 -7.31
CA GLU A 74 13.13 -10.94 -8.36
C GLU A 74 14.56 -10.59 -7.93
N LYS A 75 14.76 -9.43 -7.30
CA LYS A 75 16.05 -9.02 -6.72
C LYS A 75 16.55 -10.02 -5.68
N TRP A 76 15.66 -10.45 -4.77
CA TRP A 76 15.99 -11.47 -3.77
C TRP A 76 16.35 -12.82 -4.41
N ARG A 77 15.56 -13.27 -5.39
CA ARG A 77 15.81 -14.53 -6.11
C ARG A 77 17.15 -14.52 -6.85
N HIS A 78 17.52 -13.40 -7.45
CA HIS A 78 18.79 -13.23 -8.14
C HIS A 78 19.97 -13.25 -7.15
N ALA A 79 19.85 -12.48 -6.05
CA ALA A 79 20.86 -12.44 -4.97
C ALA A 79 21.04 -13.78 -4.22
N ARG A 80 20.01 -14.63 -4.22
CA ARG A 80 20.08 -15.99 -3.66
C ARG A 80 20.86 -16.95 -4.56
N ARG A 81 20.81 -16.79 -5.88
CA ARG A 81 21.58 -17.62 -6.84
C ARG A 81 23.05 -17.24 -6.90
N SER A 82 23.38 -15.95 -6.74
CA SER A 82 24.76 -15.43 -6.78
C SER A 82 25.49 -15.60 -5.44
N ALA A 83 25.46 -16.78 -4.83
CA ALA A 83 25.91 -17.07 -3.45
C ALA A 83 27.38 -16.76 -3.10
N LEU A 84 28.14 -16.11 -3.99
CA LEU A 84 29.56 -15.85 -3.89
C LEU A 84 29.94 -14.48 -3.30
N THR A 85 28.99 -13.59 -3.00
CA THR A 85 29.28 -12.26 -2.42
C THR A 85 28.58 -12.09 -1.07
N GLY A 86 29.37 -12.01 0.01
CA GLY A 86 28.95 -11.99 1.42
C GLY A 86 28.21 -10.72 1.87
N ASP A 87 27.00 -10.51 1.35
CA ASP A 87 26.13 -9.39 1.74
C ASP A 87 24.81 -9.89 2.34
N ASP A 88 24.90 -10.62 3.45
CA ASP A 88 23.75 -11.23 4.14
C ASP A 88 22.74 -10.18 4.66
N MET A 89 23.18 -8.95 4.92
CA MET A 89 22.31 -7.86 5.36
C MET A 89 21.34 -7.42 4.25
N SER A 90 21.80 -7.36 2.99
CA SER A 90 20.95 -7.03 1.84
C SER A 90 19.82 -8.06 1.65
N ARG A 91 20.10 -9.34 1.92
CA ARG A 91 19.13 -10.44 1.82
C ARG A 91 18.04 -10.35 2.88
N PHE A 92 18.42 -9.99 4.11
CA PHE A 92 17.48 -9.76 5.20
C PHE A 92 16.53 -8.61 4.87
N PHE A 93 17.06 -7.46 4.41
CA PHE A 93 16.22 -6.33 4.01
C PHE A 93 15.28 -6.65 2.85
N ALA A 94 15.72 -7.44 1.87
CA ALA A 94 14.87 -7.88 0.78
C ALA A 94 13.71 -8.78 1.27
N LEU A 95 13.96 -9.70 2.21
CA LEU A 95 12.91 -10.53 2.82
C LEU A 95 11.92 -9.70 3.64
N CYS A 96 12.41 -8.78 4.47
CA CYS A 96 11.55 -7.88 5.23
C CYS A 96 10.68 -7.01 4.32
N SER A 97 11.21 -6.55 3.17
CA SER A 97 10.45 -5.78 2.18
C SER A 97 9.29 -6.59 1.58
N VAL A 98 9.50 -7.87 1.27
CA VAL A 98 8.44 -8.77 0.80
C VAL A 98 7.37 -8.99 1.87
N LEU A 99 7.77 -9.25 3.12
CA LEU A 99 6.84 -9.41 4.25
C LEU A 99 6.02 -8.13 4.50
N LEU A 100 6.67 -6.96 4.43
CA LEU A 100 6.01 -5.67 4.56
C LEU A 100 5.04 -5.39 3.41
N CYS A 101 5.38 -5.76 2.16
CA CYS A 101 4.44 -5.65 1.04
C CYS A 101 3.18 -6.49 1.28
N GLY A 102 3.34 -7.74 1.75
CA GLY A 102 2.21 -8.61 2.09
C GLY A 102 1.36 -8.03 3.22
N LEU A 103 1.99 -7.57 4.29
CA LEU A 103 1.30 -6.95 5.43
C LEU A 103 0.56 -5.67 5.02
N SER A 104 1.18 -4.82 4.20
CA SER A 104 0.56 -3.60 3.67
C SER A 104 -0.63 -3.93 2.76
N ALA A 105 -0.57 -4.99 1.94
CA ALA A 105 -1.69 -5.41 1.11
C ALA A 105 -2.89 -5.86 1.97
N ILE A 106 -2.64 -6.66 3.01
CA ILE A 106 -3.68 -7.07 3.98
C ILE A 106 -4.30 -5.84 4.64
N ALA A 107 -3.47 -4.89 5.06
CA ALA A 107 -3.93 -3.69 5.73
C ALA A 107 -4.75 -2.77 4.80
N VAL A 108 -4.38 -2.65 3.51
CA VAL A 108 -5.18 -1.93 2.49
C VAL A 108 -6.57 -2.57 2.34
N ILE A 109 -6.63 -3.90 2.22
CA ILE A 109 -7.91 -4.64 2.11
C ILE A 109 -8.76 -4.42 3.36
N TRP A 110 -8.14 -4.51 4.54
CA TRP A 110 -8.82 -4.32 5.81
C TRP A 110 -9.42 -2.91 5.97
N ILE A 111 -8.73 -1.88 5.49
CA ILE A 111 -9.23 -0.49 5.52
C ILE A 111 -10.37 -0.26 4.53
N ALA A 112 -10.31 -0.91 3.36
CA ALA A 112 -11.36 -0.78 2.36
C ALA A 112 -12.66 -1.50 2.79
N PHE A 113 -12.54 -2.62 3.52
CA PHE A 113 -13.67 -3.44 3.96
C PHE A 113 -14.81 -2.70 4.67
N PRO A 114 -14.58 -1.86 5.70
CA PRO A 114 -15.66 -1.15 6.38
C PRO A 114 -16.39 -0.16 5.47
N ALA A 115 -15.74 0.40 4.45
CA ALA A 115 -16.39 1.34 3.52
C ALA A 115 -17.52 0.69 2.69
N PHE A 116 -17.53 -0.64 2.55
CA PHE A 116 -18.57 -1.38 1.82
C PHE A 116 -19.69 -1.92 2.72
N ILE A 117 -19.48 -2.00 4.04
CA ILE A 117 -20.44 -2.60 4.97
C ILE A 117 -21.14 -1.54 5.81
N LEU A 118 -20.42 -0.46 6.13
CA LEU A 118 -20.91 0.61 6.99
C LEU A 118 -21.17 1.85 6.15
N SER A 119 -22.33 2.47 6.35
CA SER A 119 -22.56 3.82 5.84
C SER A 119 -21.59 4.77 6.57
N PRO A 120 -20.68 5.46 5.86
CA PRO A 120 -19.64 6.26 6.50
C PRO A 120 -20.17 7.47 7.27
N CYS A 121 -21.39 7.90 6.94
CA CYS A 121 -22.07 9.01 7.60
C CYS A 121 -23.43 8.52 8.10
N THR A 122 -23.59 8.41 9.41
CA THR A 122 -24.91 8.31 10.06
C THR A 122 -25.35 9.73 10.38
N ALA A 123 -26.54 10.11 9.90
CA ALA A 123 -27.16 11.41 10.17
C ALA A 123 -27.29 11.70 11.67
#